data_AF-A0A814JY97-F1
#
_entry.id   AF-A0A814JY97-F1
#
_cell.length_a   1.000
_cell.length_b   1.000
_cell.length_c   1.000
_cell.angle_alpha   90.00
_cell.angle_beta   90.00
_cell.angle_gamma   90.00
#
_symmetry.space_group_name_H-M   'P 1'
#
loop_
_entity.id
_entity.type
_entity.pdbx_description
1 polymer ?
#
loop_
_entity_poly.entity_id
_entity_poly.type
_entity_poly.pdbx_seq_one_letter_code
_entity_poly.pdbx_strand_id
1 'polypeptide(L)'
;MKYERGGLSMWSGLASSSSEVVLRTEQEFIHQINNTDISTSYSWPNTVHEYCIQQTQLYSQKSALELDEQSLTYSELLYSLYCLTNHLIDKIQSNEIIGQCVERSFEMIIGMLAILSSGAVYCPLSPMDPPERLKTLLQDTSSKTLLIHSFTWQTILMTYTSCNLIKIDSFIILNYNDTICNSMNSFCKVIFIG
;
A
#
# COMPACT_ATOMS: atom_id res chain seq x y z
N MET A 1 45.00 -2.84 8.63
CA MET A 1 45.44 -1.47 9.00
C MET A 1 44.69 -1.06 10.26
N LYS A 2 45.42 -0.84 11.35
CA LYS A 2 44.92 -0.25 12.60
C LYS A 2 44.76 1.26 12.41
N TYR A 3 43.72 1.85 12.99
CA TYR A 3 43.76 3.26 13.36
C TYR A 3 43.30 3.41 14.80
N GLU A 4 44.18 4.00 15.61
CA GLU A 4 44.05 4.20 17.05
C GLU A 4 43.25 5.45 17.39
N ARG A 5 42.64 5.44 18.58
CA ARG A 5 41.89 6.54 19.18
C ARG A 5 42.82 7.62 19.70
N GLY A 6 42.46 8.88 19.49
CA GLY A 6 43.05 10.01 20.19
C GLY A 6 42.07 11.17 20.30
N GLY A 7 41.81 11.62 21.53
CA GLY A 7 41.39 12.99 21.84
C GLY A 7 39.93 13.22 22.23
N LEU A 8 39.61 13.01 23.51
CA LEU A 8 38.52 13.73 24.18
C LEU A 8 38.80 15.24 24.17
N SER A 9 37.83 16.06 23.79
CA SER A 9 37.34 17.14 24.65
C SER A 9 36.18 17.87 23.98
N MET A 10 35.28 18.41 24.81
CA MET A 10 34.31 19.46 24.49
C MET A 10 32.86 19.04 24.25
N TRP A 11 32.31 18.13 25.07
CA TRP A 11 30.88 18.16 25.41
C TRP A 11 30.71 17.74 26.88
N SER A 12 31.13 18.60 27.80
CA SER A 12 30.74 18.52 29.21
C SER A 12 29.82 19.69 29.52
N GLY A 13 28.54 19.41 29.75
CA GLY A 13 27.63 20.36 30.36
C GLY A 13 26.24 20.35 29.75
N LEU A 14 25.40 19.44 30.21
CA LEU A 14 24.11 19.72 30.87
C LEU A 14 23.31 18.42 30.92
N ALA A 15 23.46 17.73 32.05
CA ALA A 15 22.51 16.72 32.45
C ALA A 15 21.18 17.41 32.76
N SER A 16 20.13 17.04 32.03
CA SER A 16 18.75 17.18 32.51
C SER A 16 17.92 16.03 31.96
N SER A 17 17.80 15.00 32.80
CA SER A 17 16.81 13.92 32.83
C SER A 17 16.19 13.49 31.49
N SER A 18 16.92 12.67 30.73
CA SER A 18 16.27 11.73 29.81
C SER A 18 15.92 10.48 30.60
N SER A 19 14.63 10.25 30.80
CA SER A 19 14.10 8.95 31.20
C SER A 19 14.71 7.87 30.31
N GLU A 20 15.52 6.99 30.90
CA GLU A 20 16.07 5.81 30.26
C GLU A 20 14.93 4.94 29.72
N VAL A 21 14.68 5.04 28.41
CA VAL A 21 13.99 3.98 27.70
C VAL A 21 14.99 2.86 27.56
N VAL A 22 14.92 1.89 28.47
CA VAL A 22 15.69 0.65 28.43
C VAL A 22 15.52 0.04 27.04
N LEU A 23 16.62 -0.03 26.30
CA LEU A 23 16.72 -0.75 25.03
C LEU A 23 16.51 -2.24 25.31
N ARG A 24 15.25 -2.68 25.38
CA ARG A 24 14.91 -4.04 24.96
C ARG A 24 15.51 -4.18 23.57
N THR A 25 16.37 -5.17 23.38
CA THR A 25 17.13 -5.34 22.14
C THR A 25 16.16 -5.22 20.98
N GLU A 26 16.41 -4.32 20.04
CA GLU A 26 15.54 -4.04 18.88
C GLU A 26 15.06 -5.33 18.19
N GLN A 27 15.91 -6.36 18.20
CA GLN A 27 15.62 -7.71 17.73
C GLN A 27 14.50 -8.42 18.51
N GLU A 28 14.43 -8.30 19.83
CA GLU A 28 13.35 -8.87 20.64
C GLU A 28 12.01 -8.21 20.34
N PHE A 29 12.01 -6.90 20.11
CA PHE A 29 10.80 -6.15 19.74
C PHE A 29 10.30 -6.53 18.34
N ILE A 30 11.21 -6.61 17.36
CA ILE A 30 10.90 -7.09 16.00
C ILE A 30 10.36 -8.52 16.05
N HIS A 31 11.00 -9.41 16.82
CA HIS A 31 10.51 -10.78 16.99
C HIS A 31 9.15 -10.84 17.66
N GLN A 32 8.86 -9.94 18.60
CA GLN A 32 7.57 -9.91 19.30
C GLN A 32 6.43 -9.39 18.42
N ILE A 33 6.69 -8.38 17.58
CA ILE A 33 5.70 -7.85 16.61
C ILE A 33 5.50 -8.81 15.44
N ASN A 34 6.59 -9.38 14.91
CA ASN A 34 6.55 -10.36 13.82
C ASN A 34 6.26 -11.77 14.32
N ASN A 35 5.86 -11.94 15.59
CA ASN A 35 5.47 -13.23 16.14
C ASN A 35 4.09 -13.65 15.60
N THR A 36 4.02 -13.87 14.28
CA THR A 36 2.87 -14.42 13.59
C THR A 36 2.81 -15.94 13.70
N ASP A 37 3.63 -16.55 14.59
CA ASP A 37 3.51 -17.95 15.03
C ASP A 37 2.23 -18.12 15.86
N ILE A 38 1.10 -17.92 15.20
CA ILE A 38 -0.18 -18.45 15.59
C ILE A 38 -0.07 -19.94 15.29
N SER A 39 0.45 -20.70 16.26
CA SER A 39 0.48 -22.17 16.29
C SER A 39 -0.92 -22.78 16.44
N THR A 40 -1.95 -22.12 15.91
CA THR A 40 -3.34 -22.54 16.08
C THR A 40 -4.06 -22.53 14.76
N SER A 41 -4.93 -23.53 14.63
CA SER A 41 -5.98 -23.72 13.64
C SER A 41 -6.98 -22.56 13.63
N TYR A 42 -6.52 -21.33 13.48
CA TYR A 42 -7.36 -20.16 13.32
C TYR A 42 -7.73 -20.06 11.84
N SER A 43 -8.92 -20.54 11.52
CA SER A 43 -9.49 -20.36 10.19
C SER A 43 -9.95 -18.92 10.09
N TRP A 44 -9.31 -18.14 9.21
CA TRP A 44 -9.86 -16.88 8.74
C TRP A 44 -10.94 -17.25 7.73
N PRO A 45 -12.24 -17.20 8.09
CA PRO A 45 -13.30 -17.70 7.22
C PRO A 45 -13.48 -16.80 5.99
N ASN A 46 -12.98 -15.58 6.05
CA ASN A 46 -13.12 -14.57 5.02
C ASN A 46 -11.77 -13.93 4.67
N THR A 47 -11.66 -13.51 3.42
CA THR A 47 -10.53 -12.72 2.92
C THR A 47 -10.65 -11.25 3.36
N VAL A 48 -9.56 -10.50 3.28
CA VAL A 48 -9.55 -9.05 3.62
C VAL A 48 -10.58 -8.26 2.81
N HIS A 49 -10.71 -8.56 1.51
CA HIS A 49 -11.67 -7.87 0.65
C HIS A 49 -13.12 -8.25 0.97
N GLU A 50 -13.38 -9.51 1.34
CA GLU A 50 -14.71 -9.95 1.78
C GLU A 50 -15.15 -9.24 3.07
N TYR A 51 -14.25 -9.05 4.03
CA TYR A 51 -14.55 -8.27 5.23
C TYR A 51 -14.92 -6.82 4.89
N CYS A 52 -14.19 -6.18 3.97
CA CYS A 52 -14.54 -4.84 3.47
C CYS A 52 -15.94 -4.82 2.86
N ILE A 53 -16.27 -5.80 2.01
CA ILE A 53 -17.59 -5.91 1.37
C ILE A 53 -18.69 -6.10 2.44
N GLN A 54 -18.51 -6.97 3.42
CA GLN A 54 -19.50 -7.20 4.49
C GLN A 54 -19.76 -5.93 5.31
N GLN A 55 -18.71 -5.20 5.65
CA GLN A 55 -18.80 -3.96 6.43
C GLN A 55 -19.67 -2.89 5.75
N THR A 56 -19.70 -2.87 4.41
CA THR A 56 -20.51 -1.91 3.64
C THR A 56 -22.02 -2.12 3.81
N GLN A 57 -22.46 -3.37 4.05
CA GLN A 57 -23.86 -3.68 4.27
C GLN A 57 -24.37 -3.10 5.60
N LEU A 58 -23.47 -2.99 6.59
CA LEU A 58 -23.78 -2.49 7.92
C LEU A 58 -23.60 -0.97 8.03
N TYR A 59 -22.61 -0.42 7.31
CA TYR A 59 -22.16 0.96 7.51
C TYR A 59 -21.93 1.75 6.21
N SER A 60 -22.76 1.52 5.19
CA SER A 60 -22.64 2.14 3.85
C SER A 60 -22.26 3.62 3.86
N GLN A 61 -22.90 4.45 4.69
CA GLN A 61 -22.71 5.91 4.70
C GLN A 61 -21.58 6.39 5.64
N LYS A 62 -20.92 5.48 6.36
CA LYS A 62 -19.79 5.85 7.23
C LYS A 62 -18.50 5.93 6.43
N SER A 63 -17.59 6.79 6.90
CA SER A 63 -16.23 6.91 6.35
C SER A 63 -15.50 5.56 6.44
N ALA A 64 -14.98 5.11 5.30
CA ALA A 64 -14.18 3.88 5.16
C ALA A 64 -12.70 4.21 4.97
N LEU A 65 -12.40 5.21 4.14
CA LEU A 65 -11.05 5.73 3.93
C LEU A 65 -10.98 7.21 4.28
N GLU A 66 -9.92 7.60 4.96
CA GLU A 66 -9.58 9.00 5.21
C GLU A 66 -8.19 9.31 4.67
N LEU A 67 -8.09 10.43 3.96
CA LEU A 67 -6.87 10.96 3.39
C LEU A 67 -6.87 12.47 3.57
N ASP A 68 -5.99 12.97 4.43
CA ASP A 68 -5.93 14.37 4.85
C ASP A 68 -7.32 14.89 5.32
N GLU A 69 -7.93 15.86 4.64
CA GLU A 69 -9.26 16.41 4.98
C GLU A 69 -10.41 15.74 4.19
N GLN A 70 -10.09 14.74 3.38
CA GLN A 70 -11.04 14.06 2.51
C GLN A 70 -11.37 12.67 3.06
N SER A 71 -12.59 12.23 2.78
CA SER A 71 -13.07 10.90 3.18
C SER A 71 -13.87 10.25 2.07
N LEU A 72 -13.91 8.93 2.12
CA LEU A 72 -14.59 8.08 1.15
C LEU A 72 -15.42 7.07 1.94
N THR A 73 -16.73 7.04 1.69
CA THR A 73 -17.67 6.18 2.41
C THR A 73 -17.55 4.71 2.01
N TYR A 74 -18.04 3.79 2.84
CA TYR A 74 -18.06 2.37 2.46
C TYR A 74 -18.81 2.13 1.14
N SER A 75 -19.92 2.82 0.86
CA SER A 75 -20.63 2.68 -0.43
C SER A 75 -19.78 3.12 -1.63
N GLU A 76 -19.06 4.22 -1.51
CA GLU A 76 -18.20 4.74 -2.58
C GLU A 76 -16.99 3.84 -2.81
N LEU A 77 -16.44 3.28 -1.72
CA LEU A 77 -15.33 2.34 -1.75
C LEU A 77 -15.74 1.10 -2.51
N LEU A 78 -16.89 0.54 -2.13
CA LEU A 78 -17.43 -0.67 -2.72
C LEU A 78 -17.75 -0.48 -4.20
N TYR A 79 -18.36 0.64 -4.57
CA TYR A 79 -18.68 0.94 -5.96
C TYR A 79 -17.41 0.99 -6.83
N SER A 80 -16.40 1.74 -6.39
CA SER A 80 -15.12 1.88 -7.10
C SER A 80 -14.38 0.53 -7.20
N LEU A 81 -14.38 -0.23 -6.10
CA LEU A 81 -13.83 -1.58 -6.03
C LEU A 81 -14.51 -2.52 -7.04
N TYR A 82 -15.85 -2.52 -7.10
CA TYR A 82 -16.58 -3.38 -8.05
C TYR A 82 -16.30 -3.01 -9.50
N CYS A 83 -16.29 -1.72 -9.83
CA CYS A 83 -15.96 -1.25 -11.18
C CYS A 83 -14.59 -1.73 -11.64
N LEU A 84 -13.56 -1.56 -10.79
CA LEU A 84 -12.20 -2.00 -11.10
C LEU A 84 -12.10 -3.53 -11.13
N THR A 85 -12.70 -4.23 -10.17
CA THR A 85 -12.68 -5.70 -10.11
C THR A 85 -13.31 -6.31 -11.36
N ASN A 86 -14.47 -5.82 -11.78
CA ASN A 86 -15.15 -6.31 -12.98
C ASN A 86 -14.30 -6.07 -14.24
N HIS A 87 -13.61 -4.92 -14.31
CA HIS A 87 -12.69 -4.64 -15.40
C HIS A 87 -11.47 -5.58 -15.41
N LEU A 88 -10.98 -5.96 -14.24
CA LEU A 88 -9.84 -6.85 -14.09
C LEU A 88 -10.19 -8.29 -14.47
N ILE A 89 -11.33 -8.82 -14.02
CA ILE A 89 -11.75 -10.22 -14.27
C ILE A 89 -11.75 -10.57 -15.76
N ASP A 90 -12.10 -9.63 -16.65
CA ASP A 90 -12.10 -9.86 -18.10
C ASP A 90 -10.70 -9.86 -18.74
N LYS A 91 -9.67 -9.42 -18.00
CA LYS A 91 -8.33 -9.11 -18.52
C LYS A 91 -7.21 -9.93 -17.92
N ILE A 92 -7.44 -10.60 -16.80
CA ILE A 92 -6.39 -11.27 -16.04
C ILE A 92 -6.74 -12.73 -15.80
N GLN A 93 -5.73 -13.51 -15.42
CA GLN A 93 -5.92 -14.86 -14.90
C GLN A 93 -5.91 -14.88 -13.36
N SER A 94 -6.62 -15.83 -12.76
CA SER A 94 -6.50 -16.06 -11.32
C SER A 94 -5.05 -16.40 -10.96
N ASN A 95 -4.59 -15.89 -9.81
CA ASN A 95 -3.20 -15.95 -9.32
C ASN A 95 -2.17 -15.20 -10.19
N GLU A 96 -2.60 -14.42 -11.19
CA GLU A 96 -1.71 -13.50 -11.88
C GLU A 96 -1.17 -12.45 -10.89
N ILE A 97 0.13 -12.14 -10.96
CA ILE A 97 0.70 -11.04 -10.19
C ILE A 97 0.46 -9.76 -10.97
N ILE A 98 -0.18 -8.80 -10.32
CA ILE A 98 -0.45 -7.47 -10.84
C ILE A 98 0.40 -6.47 -10.07
N GLY A 99 1.32 -5.81 -10.78
CA GLY A 99 2.04 -4.68 -10.23
C GLY A 99 1.09 -3.52 -9.99
N GLN A 100 1.25 -2.84 -8.86
CA GLN A 100 0.51 -1.63 -8.54
C GLN A 100 1.51 -0.50 -8.27
N CYS A 101 1.69 0.37 -9.26
CA CYS A 101 2.55 1.54 -9.19
C CYS A 101 1.69 2.80 -9.08
N VAL A 102 1.12 3.00 -7.90
CA VAL A 102 0.13 4.03 -7.58
C VAL A 102 0.65 4.79 -6.35
N GLU A 103 0.54 6.12 -6.37
CA GLU A 103 0.95 6.95 -5.23
C GLU A 103 -0.02 6.80 -4.06
N ARG A 104 0.29 7.43 -2.93
CA ARG A 104 -0.61 7.41 -1.77
C ARG A 104 -1.88 8.16 -2.09
N SER A 105 -2.98 7.42 -2.17
CA SER A 105 -4.28 7.91 -2.62
C SER A 105 -5.39 6.91 -2.25
N PHE A 106 -6.65 7.24 -2.51
CA PHE A 106 -7.75 6.28 -2.35
C PHE A 106 -7.65 5.14 -3.37
N GLU A 107 -7.21 5.47 -4.58
CA GLU A 107 -6.90 4.56 -5.68
C GLU A 107 -5.94 3.46 -5.22
N MET A 108 -4.95 3.78 -4.39
CA MET A 108 -4.01 2.78 -3.88
C MET A 108 -4.73 1.66 -3.11
N ILE A 109 -5.67 2.01 -2.23
CA ILE A 109 -6.40 1.03 -1.42
C ILE A 109 -7.43 0.29 -2.31
N ILE A 110 -8.14 1.03 -3.16
CA ILE A 110 -9.11 0.46 -4.11
C ILE A 110 -8.45 -0.54 -5.05
N GLY A 111 -7.29 -0.19 -5.61
CA GLY A 111 -6.50 -1.06 -6.49
C GLY A 111 -6.10 -2.36 -5.83
N MET A 112 -5.57 -2.28 -4.61
CA MET A 112 -5.18 -3.45 -3.84
C MET A 112 -6.38 -4.36 -3.59
N LEU A 113 -7.49 -3.80 -3.10
CA LEU A 113 -8.69 -4.59 -2.81
C LEU A 113 -9.33 -5.18 -4.08
N ALA A 114 -9.31 -4.46 -5.20
CA ALA A 114 -9.84 -4.95 -6.47
C ALA A 114 -9.00 -6.09 -7.05
N ILE A 115 -7.66 -5.98 -7.01
CA ILE A 115 -6.75 -7.08 -7.40
C ILE A 115 -7.05 -8.34 -6.58
N LEU A 116 -7.12 -8.18 -5.24
CA LEU A 116 -7.43 -9.30 -4.36
C LEU A 116 -8.82 -9.89 -4.62
N SER A 117 -9.83 -9.05 -4.89
CA SER A 117 -11.20 -9.48 -5.19
C SER A 117 -11.31 -10.19 -6.53
N SER A 118 -10.44 -9.87 -7.49
CA SER A 118 -10.34 -10.57 -8.78
C SER A 118 -9.63 -11.93 -8.70
N GLY A 119 -9.15 -12.31 -7.50
CA GLY A 119 -8.41 -13.56 -7.30
C GLY A 119 -6.97 -13.51 -7.81
N ALA A 120 -6.41 -12.32 -7.96
CA ALA A 120 -5.02 -12.07 -8.34
C ALA A 120 -4.19 -11.61 -7.15
N VAL A 121 -2.87 -11.54 -7.35
CA VAL A 121 -1.90 -11.16 -6.33
C VAL A 121 -1.40 -9.75 -6.61
N TYR A 122 -1.51 -8.84 -5.64
CA TYR A 122 -0.98 -7.49 -5.81
C TYR A 122 0.52 -7.45 -5.47
N CYS A 123 1.29 -6.71 -6.26
CA CYS A 123 2.68 -6.40 -5.99
C CYS A 123 2.85 -4.88 -5.87
N PRO A 124 3.14 -4.34 -4.67
CA PRO A 124 3.29 -2.90 -4.51
C PRO A 124 4.60 -2.42 -5.14
N LEU A 125 4.50 -1.37 -5.96
CA LEU A 125 5.60 -0.71 -6.63
C LEU A 125 5.57 0.78 -6.31
N SER A 126 6.74 1.38 -6.09
CA SER A 126 6.85 2.81 -5.82
C SER A 126 7.17 3.56 -7.11
N PRO A 127 6.38 4.57 -7.51
CA PRO A 127 6.71 5.40 -8.68
C PRO A 127 7.98 6.24 -8.46
N MET A 128 8.43 6.38 -7.21
CA MET A 128 9.69 7.05 -6.85
C MET A 128 10.91 6.12 -6.96
N ASP A 129 10.69 4.80 -7.16
CA ASP A 129 11.80 3.88 -7.36
C ASP A 129 12.51 4.16 -8.70
N PRO A 130 13.84 4.00 -8.77
CA PRO A 130 14.56 4.13 -10.02
C PRO A 130 13.97 3.19 -11.10
N PRO A 131 13.91 3.63 -12.37
CA PRO A 131 13.38 2.82 -13.47
C PRO A 131 13.98 1.41 -13.55
N GLU A 132 15.27 1.27 -13.32
CA GLU A 132 15.98 0.00 -13.32
C GLU A 132 15.46 -0.96 -12.23
N ARG A 133 15.13 -0.44 -11.05
CA ARG A 133 14.57 -1.22 -9.94
C ARG A 133 13.16 -1.71 -10.28
N LEU A 134 12.34 -0.83 -10.84
CA LEU A 134 10.99 -1.19 -11.28
C LEU A 134 11.03 -2.28 -12.36
N LYS A 135 11.97 -2.17 -13.31
CA LYS A 135 12.19 -3.20 -14.33
C LYS A 135 12.51 -4.56 -13.71
N THR A 136 13.47 -4.62 -12.79
CA THR A 136 13.87 -5.87 -12.15
C THR A 136 12.71 -6.48 -11.37
N LEU A 137 11.97 -5.70 -10.58
CA LEU A 137 10.80 -6.19 -9.84
C LEU A 137 9.71 -6.73 -10.76
N LEU A 138 9.43 -6.04 -11.88
CA LEU A 138 8.44 -6.50 -12.86
C LEU A 138 8.89 -7.79 -13.57
N GLN A 139 10.19 -7.96 -13.82
CA GLN A 139 10.75 -9.18 -14.39
C GLN A 139 10.68 -10.35 -13.40
N ASP A 140 11.11 -10.13 -12.16
CA ASP A 140 11.12 -11.15 -11.10
C ASP A 140 9.72 -11.64 -10.77
N THR A 141 8.73 -10.74 -10.81
CA THR A 141 7.32 -11.08 -10.57
C THR A 141 6.60 -11.62 -11.80
N SER A 142 7.23 -11.56 -12.99
CA SER A 142 6.58 -11.90 -14.27
C SER A 142 5.22 -11.20 -14.46
N SER A 143 5.06 -10.01 -13.86
CA SER A 143 3.82 -9.24 -13.89
C SER A 143 3.57 -8.74 -15.31
N LYS A 144 2.45 -9.15 -15.89
CA LYS A 144 2.03 -8.72 -17.25
C LYS A 144 1.08 -7.54 -17.22
N THR A 145 0.50 -7.25 -16.07
CA THR A 145 -0.48 -6.18 -15.87
C THR A 145 0.04 -5.21 -14.81
N LEU A 146 -0.17 -3.92 -15.03
CA LEU A 146 0.24 -2.87 -14.08
C LEU A 146 -0.90 -1.87 -13.87
N LEU A 147 -1.29 -1.65 -12.62
CA LEU A 147 -2.15 -0.54 -12.24
C LEU A 147 -1.30 0.70 -12.00
N ILE A 148 -1.66 1.82 -12.61
CA ILE A 148 -0.94 3.08 -12.54
C ILE A 148 -1.88 4.28 -12.50
N HIS A 149 -1.40 5.41 -11.99
CA HIS A 149 -2.04 6.69 -12.26
C HIS A 149 -1.72 7.17 -13.69
N SER A 150 -2.62 7.93 -14.29
CA SER A 150 -2.45 8.50 -15.63
C SER A 150 -1.24 9.43 -15.72
N PHE A 151 -0.90 10.15 -14.66
CA PHE A 151 0.26 11.03 -14.63
C PHE A 151 1.59 10.25 -14.50
N THR A 152 1.60 9.09 -13.83
CA THR A 152 2.79 8.21 -13.73
C THR A 152 3.10 7.42 -15.01
N TRP A 153 2.20 7.47 -16.00
CA TRP A 153 2.31 6.74 -17.27
C TRP A 153 3.65 6.94 -17.98
N GLN A 154 4.16 8.18 -18.01
CA GLN A 154 5.35 8.53 -18.80
C GLN A 154 6.64 7.90 -18.24
N THR A 155 6.77 7.82 -16.90
CA THR A 155 7.95 7.27 -16.23
C THR A 155 8.11 5.78 -16.53
N ILE A 156 6.99 5.06 -16.62
CA ILE A 156 6.96 3.59 -16.74
C ILE A 156 7.12 3.14 -18.20
N LEU A 157 6.65 3.94 -19.18
CA LEU A 157 6.69 3.59 -20.60
C LEU A 157 8.12 3.39 -21.14
N MET A 158 9.09 4.13 -20.60
CA MET A 158 10.51 4.04 -21.02
C MET A 158 11.18 2.75 -20.54
N THR A 159 10.56 2.05 -19.57
CA THR A 159 11.20 0.98 -18.82
C THR A 159 10.69 -0.41 -19.21
N TYR A 160 9.42 -0.52 -19.62
CA TYR A 160 8.77 -1.80 -19.86
C TYR A 160 7.65 -1.73 -20.91
N THR A 161 7.93 -2.12 -22.15
CA THR A 161 7.02 -1.99 -23.30
C THR A 161 6.00 -3.13 -23.44
N SER A 162 6.08 -4.18 -22.62
CA SER A 162 5.28 -5.42 -22.79
C SER A 162 4.16 -5.61 -21.76
N CYS A 163 3.92 -4.64 -20.87
CA CYS A 163 2.85 -4.73 -19.87
C CYS A 163 1.52 -4.15 -20.37
N ASN A 164 0.42 -4.81 -20.01
CA ASN A 164 -0.92 -4.23 -20.05
C ASN A 164 -1.05 -3.18 -18.95
N LEU A 165 -1.11 -1.91 -19.34
CA LEU A 165 -1.18 -0.79 -18.42
C LEU A 165 -2.65 -0.39 -18.22
N ILE A 166 -3.10 -0.41 -16.97
CA ILE A 166 -4.47 -0.04 -16.57
C ILE A 166 -4.37 1.23 -15.73
N LYS A 167 -5.06 2.28 -16.19
CA LYS A 167 -5.12 3.56 -15.49
C LYS A 167 -6.20 3.50 -14.42
N ILE A 168 -5.81 3.62 -13.17
CA ILE A 168 -6.72 3.41 -12.04
C ILE A 168 -7.73 4.57 -11.86
N ASP A 169 -7.32 5.78 -12.22
CA ASP A 169 -8.15 7.00 -12.11
C ASP A 169 -9.44 6.93 -12.95
N SER A 170 -9.48 6.05 -13.96
CA SER A 170 -10.68 5.86 -14.79
C SER A 170 -11.81 5.09 -14.09
N PHE A 171 -11.55 4.51 -12.92
CA PHE A 171 -12.48 3.64 -12.19
C PHE A 171 -13.04 4.29 -10.92
N ILE A 172 -12.55 5.47 -10.56
CA ILE A 172 -13.05 6.22 -9.41
C ILE A 172 -13.95 7.34 -9.94
N ILE A 173 -15.26 7.15 -9.74
CA ILE A 173 -16.28 8.16 -10.09
C ILE A 173 -16.60 8.95 -8.82
N LEU A 174 -15.62 9.71 -8.34
CA LEU A 174 -15.81 10.60 -7.19
C LEU A 174 -15.51 12.04 -7.60
N ASN A 175 -16.27 12.97 -7.04
CA ASN A 175 -15.91 14.40 -6.99
C ASN A 175 -14.73 14.59 -6.02
N TYR A 176 -13.62 13.88 -6.24
CA TYR A 176 -12.38 14.11 -5.55
C TYR A 176 -11.58 15.08 -6.42
N ASN A 177 -11.35 16.30 -5.93
CA ASN A 177 -10.37 17.18 -6.56
C ASN A 177 -9.05 16.41 -6.60
N ASP A 178 -8.41 16.30 -7.77
CA ASP A 178 -7.17 15.54 -8.06
C ASP A 178 -5.95 15.95 -7.20
N THR A 179 -6.06 15.91 -5.87
CA THR A 179 -4.96 16.16 -4.94
C THR A 179 -4.20 14.86 -4.75
N ILE A 180 -3.17 14.70 -5.57
CA ILE A 180 -2.03 13.83 -5.28
C ILE A 180 -1.43 14.30 -3.95
N CYS A 181 -1.38 13.41 -2.95
CA CYS A 181 -0.79 13.75 -1.66
C CYS A 181 0.72 13.99 -1.80
N ASN A 182 1.11 15.26 -1.88
CA ASN A 182 2.52 15.69 -1.94
C ASN A 182 3.28 15.58 -0.60
N SER A 183 2.67 14.98 0.42
CA SER A 183 3.23 14.84 1.76
C SER A 183 3.75 13.42 1.98
N MET A 184 5.06 13.28 2.25
CA MET A 184 5.69 11.99 2.60
C MET A 184 5.08 11.33 3.84
N ASN A 185 4.31 12.06 4.65
CA ASN A 185 3.72 11.61 5.91
C ASN A 185 2.18 11.44 5.86
N SER A 186 1.54 11.63 4.71
CA SER A 186 0.08 11.39 4.60
C SER A 186 -0.18 9.89 4.54
N PHE A 187 -0.99 9.38 5.47
CA PHE A 187 -1.41 7.99 5.54
C PHE A 187 -2.88 7.89 5.16
N CYS A 188 -3.19 7.11 4.11
CA CYS A 188 -4.56 6.68 3.88
C CYS A 188 -4.92 5.62 4.94
N LYS A 189 -5.92 5.92 5.77
CA LYS A 189 -6.34 5.02 6.85
C LYS A 189 -7.60 4.27 6.44
N VAL A 190 -7.58 2.94 6.59
CA VAL A 190 -8.78 2.11 6.53
C VAL A 190 -9.44 2.14 7.90
N ILE A 191 -10.64 2.68 7.98
CA ILE A 191 -11.42 2.72 9.21
C ILE A 191 -12.18 1.40 9.28
N PHE A 192 -11.98 0.64 10.35
CA PHE A 192 -12.83 -0.49 10.71
C PHE A 192 -13.74 -0.05 11.86
N ILE A 193 -15.05 -0.19 11.66
CA ILE A 193 -16.04 0.21 12.66
C ILE A 193 -16.49 -1.05 13.38
N GLY A 194 -15.85 -1.33 14.52
CA GLY A 194 -16.25 -2.37 15.46
C GLY A 194 -17.43 -1.95 16.33
#